data_AF-A0A060BZX2-F1
#
_entry.id   AF-A0A060BZX2-F1
#
_cell.length_a   1.000
_cell.length_b   1.000
_cell.length_c   1.000
_cell.angle_alpha   90.00
_cell.angle_beta   90.00
_cell.angle_gamma   90.00
#
_symmetry.space_group_name_H-M   'P 1'
#
loop_
_entity.id
_entity.type
_entity.pdbx_description
1 polymer ?
#
loop_
_entity_poly.entity_id
_entity_poly.type
_entity_poly.pdbx_seq_one_letter_code
_entity_poly.pdbx_strand_id
1 'polypeptide(L)' 'RGWECPVIIDNMMNLELMFDATKLSGDSTYYKIAVAHADRTLAEHFRRDGSCYHVVDLQLKGWKCA' A
#
# COMPACT_ATOMS: atom_id res chain seq x y z
N ARG A 1 -2.30 -10.54 -18.30
CA ARG A 1 -2.02 -9.09 -18.13
C ARG A 1 -0.62 -9.04 -17.55
N GLY A 2 0.40 -8.60 -18.29
CA GLY A 2 1.79 -8.59 -17.83
C GLY A 2 2.02 -7.48 -16.82
N TRP A 3 1.50 -7.66 -15.61
CA TRP A 3 1.64 -6.69 -14.51
C TRP A 3 2.99 -6.87 -13.81
N GLU A 4 3.62 -5.77 -13.44
CA GLU A 4 4.91 -5.77 -12.73
C GLU A 4 4.70 -5.76 -11.22
N CYS A 5 3.87 -4.84 -10.71
CA CYS A 5 3.44 -4.86 -9.32
C CYS A 5 1.99 -4.38 -9.16
N PRO A 6 1.01 -5.30 -9.26
CA PRO A 6 -0.38 -4.97 -9.07
C PRO A 6 -0.71 -4.75 -7.59
N VAL A 7 -1.25 -3.58 -7.28
CA VAL A 7 -1.75 -3.22 -5.94
C VAL A 7 -3.24 -2.97 -6.00
N ILE A 8 -3.98 -3.66 -5.14
CA ILE A 8 -5.44 -3.51 -5.03
C ILE A 8 -5.80 -2.58 -3.88
N ILE A 9 -6.90 -1.83 -4.03
CA ILE A 9 -7.35 -0.88 -3.00
C ILE A 9 -7.72 -1.57 -1.68
N ASP A 10 -8.19 -2.83 -1.74
CA ASP A 10 -8.57 -3.63 -0.58
C ASP A 10 -7.38 -3.91 0.37
N ASN A 11 -6.13 -3.81 -0.13
CA ASN A 11 -4.94 -3.95 0.71
C ASN A 11 -4.85 -2.88 1.81
N MET A 12 -5.58 -1.77 1.68
CA MET A 12 -5.69 -0.77 2.74
C MET A 12 -6.32 -1.32 4.02
N MET A 13 -7.24 -2.28 3.91
CA MET A 13 -7.84 -2.94 5.08
C MET A 13 -6.84 -3.87 5.78
N ASN A 14 -5.86 -4.40 5.04
CA ASN A 14 -4.83 -5.26 5.61
C ASN A 14 -3.80 -4.48 6.45
N LEU A 15 -3.77 -3.14 6.38
CA LEU A 15 -2.81 -2.33 7.14
C LEU A 15 -3.04 -2.39 8.65
N GLU A 16 -4.27 -2.66 9.09
CA GLU A 16 -4.58 -2.86 10.51
C GLU A 16 -3.72 -3.97 11.13
N LEU A 17 -3.53 -5.07 10.40
CA LEU A 17 -2.66 -6.18 10.83
C LEU A 17 -1.22 -5.70 11.07
N MET A 18 -0.70 -4.81 10.23
CA MET A 18 0.66 -4.28 10.39
C MET A 18 0.76 -3.33 11.58
N PHE A 19 -0.28 -2.52 11.83
CA PHE A 19 -0.31 -1.67 13.01
C PHE A 19 -0.36 -2.50 14.30
N ASP A 20 -1.12 -3.59 14.34
CA ASP A 20 -1.16 -4.50 15.48
C ASP A 20 0.15 -5.28 15.64
N ALA A 21 0.80 -5.69 14.55
CA ALA A 21 2.13 -6.28 14.60
C ALA A 21 3.16 -5.32 15.21
N THR A 22 3.12 -4.02 14.90
CA THR A 22 3.97 -3.02 15.59
C THR A 22 3.67 -2.94 17.07
N LYS A 23 2.40 -2.93 17.49
CA LYS A 23 2.04 -2.89 18.92
C LYS A 23 2.54 -4.13 19.67
N LEU A 24 2.43 -5.30 19.06
CA LEU A 24 2.80 -6.59 19.68
C LEU A 24 4.31 -6.80 19.74
N SER A 25 5.04 -6.45 18.68
CA SER A 25 6.49 -6.68 18.58
C SER A 25 7.34 -5.53 19.11
N GLY A 26 6.78 -4.31 19.16
CA GLY A 26 7.55 -3.08 19.36
C GLY A 26 8.38 -2.67 18.12
N ASP A 27 8.34 -3.44 17.04
CA ASP A 27 9.07 -3.13 15.80
C ASP A 27 8.31 -2.08 14.98
N SER A 28 8.95 -0.91 14.84
CA SER A 28 8.45 0.21 14.02
C SER A 28 8.40 -0.08 12.52
N THR A 29 9.01 -1.18 12.05
CA THR A 29 9.09 -1.53 10.63
C THR A 29 7.70 -1.76 10.04
N TYR A 30 6.80 -2.48 10.72
CA TYR A 30 5.44 -2.72 10.21
C TYR A 30 4.64 -1.43 10.08
N TYR A 31 4.71 -0.55 11.08
CA TYR A 31 4.11 0.78 11.03
C TYR A 31 4.62 1.61 9.85
N LYS A 32 5.94 1.64 9.63
CA LYS A 32 6.56 2.38 8.51
C LYS A 32 6.09 1.85 7.16
N ILE A 33 5.98 0.52 7.01
CA ILE A 33 5.46 -0.10 5.79
C ILE A 33 3.99 0.27 5.57
N ALA A 34 3.17 0.20 6.63
CA ALA A 34 1.75 0.51 6.53
C ALA A 34 1.48 1.97 6.16
N VAL A 35 2.19 2.92 6.79
CA VAL A 35 2.09 4.35 6.45
C VAL A 35 2.57 4.61 5.02
N ALA A 36 3.72 4.05 4.62
CA ALA A 36 4.22 4.24 3.26
C ALA A 36 3.26 3.66 2.20
N HIS A 37 2.58 2.54 2.50
CA HIS A 37 1.56 1.99 1.63
C HIS A 37 0.35 2.94 1.52
N ALA A 38 -0.16 3.41 2.65
CA ALA A 38 -1.29 4.34 2.71
C ALA A 38 -1.02 5.64 1.94
N ASP A 39 0.15 6.24 2.14
CA ASP A 39 0.57 7.47 1.45
C ASP A 39 0.61 7.26 -0.07
N ARG A 40 1.09 6.10 -0.55
CA ARG A 40 1.15 5.85 -1.98
C ARG A 40 -0.21 5.51 -2.58
N THR A 41 -1.04 4.75 -1.87
CA THR A 41 -2.43 4.52 -2.28
C THR A 41 -3.18 5.84 -2.42
N LEU A 42 -2.99 6.77 -1.49
CA LEU A 42 -3.61 8.11 -1.59
C LEU A 42 -3.17 8.85 -2.86
N ALA A 43 -1.89 8.73 -3.24
CA ALA A 43 -1.34 9.40 -4.41
C ALA A 43 -1.75 8.76 -5.75
N GLU A 44 -1.91 7.44 -5.81
CA GLU A 44 -2.05 6.70 -7.07
C GLU A 44 -3.42 6.04 -7.29
N HIS A 45 -4.09 5.59 -6.23
CA HIS A 45 -5.38 4.88 -6.36
C HIS A 45 -6.56 5.84 -6.47
N PHE A 46 -6.42 7.10 -6.08
CA PHE A 46 -7.50 8.09 -6.13
C PHE A 46 -7.41 9.00 -7.36
N ARG A 47 -8.53 9.16 -8.05
CA ARG A 47 -8.70 10.11 -9.15
C ARG A 47 -8.99 11.50 -8.59
N ARG A 48 -8.85 12.51 -9.46
CA ARG A 48 -9.12 13.93 -9.10
C ARG A 48 -10.58 14.19 -8.68
N ASP A 49 -11.51 13.31 -9.09
CA ASP A 49 -12.93 13.38 -8.72
C ASP A 49 -13.26 12.66 -7.40
N GLY A 50 -12.26 12.10 -6.71
CA GLY A 50 -12.41 11.37 -5.45
C GLY A 50 -12.83 9.91 -5.60
N SER A 51 -13.06 9.42 -6.83
CA SER A 51 -13.27 8.00 -7.08
C SER A 51 -11.94 7.22 -7.06
N CYS A 52 -11.98 5.90 -6.87
CA CYS A 52 -10.78 5.06 -6.83
C CYS A 52 -10.70 4.04 -7.99
N TYR A 53 -9.48 3.62 -8.29
CA TYR A 53 -9.20 2.42 -9.10
C TYR A 53 -9.24 1.18 -8.20
N HIS A 54 -9.74 0.06 -8.74
CA HIS A 54 -9.70 -1.22 -8.00
C HIS A 54 -8.28 -1.82 -7.97
N VAL A 55 -7.54 -1.72 -9.09
CA VAL A 55 -6.15 -2.20 -9.22
C VAL A 55 -5.33 -1.12 -9.91
N VAL A 56 -4.12 -0.87 -9.40
CA VAL A 56 -3.09 -0.03 -10.01
C VAL A 56 -1.83 -0.87 -10.17
N ASP A 57 -1.20 -0.81 -11.34
CA ASP A 57 0.09 -1.47 -11.59
C ASP A 57 1.21 -0.46 -11.35
N LEU A 58 1.99 -0.66 -10.30
CA LEU A 58 3.10 0.20 -9.91
C LEU A 58 4.40 -0.30 -10.54
N GLN A 59 5.33 0.63 -10.76
CA GLN A 59 6.65 0.30 -11.27
C GLN A 59 7.50 -0.34 -10.17
N LEU A 60 8.17 -1.44 -10.49
CA LEU A 60 9.17 -2.02 -9.59
C LEU A 60 10.44 -1.15 -9.63
N LYS A 61 10.77 -0.50 -8.51
CA LYS A 61 12.07 0.16 -8.31
C LYS A 61 12.92 -0.70 -7.36
N GLY A 62 13.66 -1.64 -7.95
CA GLY A 62 14.42 -2.64 -7.21
C GLY A 62 13.50 -3.68 -6.57
N TRP A 63 13.67 -3.97 -5.28
CA TRP A 63 12.85 -4.94 -4.52
C TRP A 63 11.56 -4.35 -3.94
N LYS A 64 11.22 -3.11 -4.31
CA LYS A 64 10.05 -2.41 -3.79
C LYS A 64 9.12 -2.07 -4.95
N CYS A 65 7.84 -2.38 -4.75
CA CYS A 65 6.77 -1.80 -5.54
C CYS A 65 6.67 -0.32 -5.17
N ALA A 66 7.06 0.55 -6.10
CA ALA A 66 7.18 1.98 -5.86
C ALA A 66 5.93 2.72 -6.33
#